data_AF-A0A7S1E275-F1
#
_entry.id   AF-A0A7S1E275-F1
#
_cell.length_a   1.000
_cell.length_b   1.000
_cell.length_c   1.000
_cell.angle_alpha   90.00
_cell.angle_beta   90.00
_cell.angle_gamma   90.00
#
_symmetry.space_group_name_H-M   'P 1'
#
loop_
_entity.id
_entity.type
_entity.pdbx_description
1 polymer ?
#
loop_
_entity_poly.entity_id
_entity_poly.type
_entity_poly.pdbx_seq_one_letter_code
_entity_poly.pdbx_strand_id
1 'polypeptide(L)'
;SIDIEGYDASALMGAKKVLNRTEYLEFEYNWMGDWKKKYSLSRVITMLEETFHFACYFIGDREVWRISHGCWQEHYSIPFWSNVGCVSVPRAPTLLTKMEHVFQKTLATNVSDL
;
A
#
# COMPACT_ATOMS: atom_id res chain seq x y z
N SER A 1 7.98 12.45 0.56
CA SER A 1 7.63 11.06 0.20
C SER A 1 8.83 10.16 0.44
N ILE A 2 8.59 8.85 0.53
CA ILE A 2 9.59 7.78 0.48
C ILE A 2 9.20 6.86 -0.68
N ASP A 3 10.19 6.38 -1.41
CA ASP A 3 10.04 5.38 -2.47
C ASP A 3 11.08 4.28 -2.23
N ILE A 4 10.64 3.02 -2.23
CA ILE A 4 11.46 1.83 -1.93
C ILE A 4 11.33 0.82 -3.07
N GLU A 5 12.34 0.84 -3.93
CA GLU A 5 12.45 0.01 -5.12
C GLU A 5 13.25 -1.28 -4.85
N GLY A 6 13.10 -2.29 -5.72
CA GLY A 6 14.01 -3.44 -5.78
C GLY A 6 13.69 -4.59 -4.82
N TYR A 7 12.41 -4.73 -4.45
CA TYR A 7 11.89 -5.88 -3.68
C TYR A 7 12.40 -5.99 -2.24
N ASP A 8 12.89 -4.88 -1.67
CA ASP A 8 13.53 -4.84 -0.36
C ASP A 8 12.58 -4.41 0.76
N ALA A 9 11.79 -5.36 1.25
CA ALA A 9 11.00 -5.17 2.46
C ALA A 9 11.84 -4.84 3.71
N SER A 10 13.13 -5.22 3.76
CA SER A 10 14.00 -4.88 4.89
C SER A 10 14.29 -3.37 4.97
N ALA A 11 14.41 -2.69 3.83
CA ALA A 11 14.54 -1.23 3.79
C ALA A 11 13.36 -0.54 4.48
N LEU A 12 12.13 -1.00 4.22
CA LEU A 12 10.93 -0.50 4.89
C LEU A 12 11.00 -0.72 6.41
N MET A 13 11.45 -1.91 6.84
CA MET A 13 11.58 -2.23 8.26
C MET A 13 12.66 -1.41 8.96
N GLY A 14 13.70 -0.97 8.24
CA GLY A 14 14.71 -0.02 8.73
C GLY A 14 14.21 1.42 8.81
N ALA A 15 13.21 1.79 8.00
CA ALA A 15 12.71 3.15 7.86
C ALA A 15 11.72 3.61 8.96
N LYS A 16 11.40 2.75 9.94
CA LYS A 16 10.35 2.98 10.97
C LYS A 16 10.36 4.38 11.61
N LYS A 17 11.53 4.93 11.93
CA LYS A 17 11.64 6.28 12.52
C LYS A 17 11.17 7.38 11.57
N VAL A 18 11.42 7.21 10.27
CA VAL A 18 11.06 8.18 9.23
C VAL A 18 9.59 8.03 8.84
N LEU A 19 9.01 6.82 8.91
CA LEU A 19 7.60 6.57 8.61
C LEU A 19 6.65 7.48 9.42
N ASN A 20 6.95 7.75 10.69
CA ASN A 20 6.17 8.65 11.56
C ASN A 20 6.01 10.09 11.03
N ARG A 21 6.90 10.54 10.16
CA ARG A 21 6.88 11.88 9.54
C ARG A 21 6.66 11.83 8.03
N THR A 22 6.33 10.67 7.49
CA THR A 22 6.17 10.46 6.06
C THR A 22 4.72 10.73 5.66
N GLU A 23 4.52 11.55 4.63
CA GLU A 23 3.19 11.84 4.07
C GLU A 23 2.74 10.79 3.07
N TYR A 24 3.69 10.28 2.28
CA TYR A 24 3.47 9.29 1.24
C TYR A 24 4.65 8.32 1.20
N LEU A 25 4.34 7.02 1.17
CA LEU A 25 5.27 5.92 1.02
C LEU A 25 4.86 5.10 -0.20
N GLU A 26 5.80 4.81 -1.08
CA GLU A 26 5.66 3.84 -2.15
C GLU A 26 6.67 2.70 -1.96
N PHE A 27 6.27 1.46 -2.26
CA PHE A 27 7.17 0.32 -2.30
C PHE A 27 6.69 -0.77 -3.25
N GLU A 28 7.63 -1.54 -3.79
CA GLU A 28 7.32 -2.71 -4.61
C GLU A 28 7.05 -3.95 -3.77
N TYR A 29 5.90 -4.60 -4.00
CA TYR A 29 5.63 -5.97 -3.58
C TYR A 29 5.96 -6.92 -4.74
N ASN A 30 6.64 -8.04 -4.45
CA ASN A 30 7.13 -8.94 -5.49
C ASN A 30 7.29 -10.39 -5.01
N TRP A 31 7.43 -11.34 -5.95
CA TRP A 31 7.73 -12.75 -5.68
C TRP A 31 9.23 -13.03 -5.43
N MET A 32 10.08 -12.01 -5.49
CA MET A 32 11.52 -12.08 -5.27
C MET A 32 11.94 -11.45 -3.93
N GLY A 33 13.24 -11.50 -3.63
CA GLY A 33 13.84 -10.79 -2.50
C GLY A 33 13.31 -11.25 -1.14
N ASP A 34 13.17 -10.28 -0.24
CA ASP A 34 12.80 -10.52 1.15
C ASP A 34 11.29 -10.78 1.34
N TRP A 35 10.46 -10.40 0.36
CA TRP A 35 9.04 -10.76 0.33
C TRP A 35 8.82 -12.28 0.23
N LYS A 36 9.62 -12.98 -0.56
CA LYS A 36 9.52 -14.44 -0.68
C LYS A 36 9.94 -15.17 0.60
N LYS A 37 10.86 -14.59 1.37
CA LYS A 37 11.66 -15.32 2.36
C LYS A 37 11.34 -14.94 3.81
N LYS A 38 10.94 -13.70 4.07
CA LYS A 38 10.98 -13.13 5.43
C LYS A 38 9.73 -12.35 5.81
N TYR A 39 9.10 -11.65 4.87
CA TYR A 39 8.02 -10.71 5.20
C TYR A 39 6.71 -11.09 4.52
N SER A 40 5.61 -10.88 5.24
CA SER A 40 4.26 -10.97 4.68
C SER A 40 3.75 -9.57 4.36
N LEU A 41 3.16 -9.38 3.18
CA LEU A 41 2.51 -8.11 2.83
C LEU A 41 1.41 -7.78 3.85
N SER A 42 0.58 -8.74 4.25
CA SER A 42 -0.49 -8.51 5.22
C SER A 42 0.04 -7.90 6.52
N ARG A 43 1.13 -8.45 7.06
CA ARG A 43 1.76 -7.96 8.30
C ARG A 43 2.34 -6.56 8.12
N VAL A 44 2.90 -6.26 6.95
CA VAL A 44 3.41 -4.93 6.62
C VAL A 44 2.26 -3.92 6.54
N ILE A 45 1.16 -4.26 5.86
CA ILE A 45 -0.01 -3.39 5.76
C ILE A 45 -0.62 -3.13 7.14
N THR A 46 -0.81 -4.18 7.96
CA THR A 46 -1.28 -4.02 9.35
C THR A 46 -0.37 -3.10 10.15
N MET A 47 0.96 -3.24 10.04
CA MET A 47 1.90 -2.34 10.71
C MET A 47 1.74 -0.89 10.23
N LEU A 48 1.68 -0.67 8.92
CA LEU A 48 1.55 0.67 8.33
C LEU A 48 0.22 1.33 8.73
N GLU A 49 -0.86 0.57 8.79
CA GLU A 49 -2.19 1.01 9.22
C GLU A 49 -2.23 1.32 10.72
N GLU A 50 -1.95 0.33 11.56
CA GLU A 50 -2.20 0.41 13.00
C GLU A 50 -1.15 1.24 13.73
N THR A 51 0.11 1.16 13.31
CA THR A 51 1.23 1.85 14.00
C THR A 51 1.50 3.22 13.41
N PHE A 52 1.39 3.36 12.09
CA PHE A 52 1.82 4.57 11.38
C PHE A 52 0.66 5.36 10.75
N HIS A 53 -0.57 4.88 10.89
CA HIS A 53 -1.80 5.55 10.43
C HIS A 53 -1.79 5.86 8.92
N PHE A 54 -1.33 4.90 8.12
CA PHE A 54 -1.43 4.95 6.67
C PHE A 54 -2.72 4.32 6.16
N ALA A 55 -3.22 4.82 5.05
CA ALA A 55 -4.11 4.09 4.15
C ALA A 55 -3.30 3.65 2.93
N CYS A 56 -3.31 2.35 2.63
CA CYS A 56 -2.51 1.73 1.60
C CYS A 56 -3.39 1.17 0.46
N TYR A 57 -2.82 1.21 -0.75
CA TYR A 57 -3.47 0.83 -1.99
C TYR A 57 -2.48 0.08 -2.90
N PHE A 58 -2.96 -0.91 -3.64
CA PHE A 58 -2.27 -1.29 -4.87
C PHE A 58 -2.48 -0.21 -5.93
N ILE A 59 -1.42 0.12 -6.65
CA ILE A 59 -1.41 1.14 -7.70
C ILE A 59 -1.32 0.42 -9.05
N GLY A 60 -2.36 0.62 -9.88
CA GLY A 60 -2.36 0.23 -11.30
C GLY A 60 -2.25 1.46 -12.20
N ASP A 61 -2.36 1.25 -13.51
CA ASP A 61 -2.23 2.31 -14.51
C ASP A 61 -3.31 3.39 -14.37
N ARG A 62 -4.54 2.97 -14.08
CA ARG A 62 -5.72 3.85 -13.94
C ARG A 62 -6.56 3.53 -12.70
N GLU A 63 -6.33 2.39 -12.08
CA GLU A 63 -7.02 1.93 -10.89
C GLU A 63 -6.16 2.07 -9.64
N VAL A 64 -6.81 2.28 -8.51
CA VAL A 64 -6.20 2.04 -7.20
C VAL A 64 -7.12 1.16 -6.36
N TRP A 65 -6.54 0.17 -5.69
CA TRP A 65 -7.29 -0.79 -4.88
C TRP A 65 -6.88 -0.67 -3.43
N ARG A 66 -7.79 -0.23 -2.56
CA ARG A 66 -7.49 -0.10 -1.12
C ARG A 66 -7.25 -1.49 -0.54
N ILE A 67 -6.16 -1.64 0.21
CA ILE A 67 -5.76 -2.92 0.85
C ILE A 67 -5.65 -2.82 2.37
N SER A 68 -5.91 -1.64 2.95
CA SER A 68 -5.93 -1.37 4.40
C SER A 68 -7.33 -0.99 4.88
N HIS A 69 -7.54 -0.91 6.20
CA HIS A 69 -8.78 -0.48 6.85
C HIS A 69 -9.99 -1.32 6.44
N GLY A 70 -9.85 -2.64 6.57
CA GLY A 70 -10.93 -3.59 6.29
C GLY A 70 -11.12 -3.96 4.81
N CYS A 71 -10.30 -3.43 3.90
CA CYS A 71 -10.33 -3.80 2.48
C CYS A 71 -9.32 -4.90 2.10
N TRP A 72 -8.64 -5.51 3.08
CA TRP A 72 -7.72 -6.61 2.81
C TRP A 72 -8.48 -7.86 2.32
N GLN A 73 -7.97 -8.50 1.27
CA GLN A 73 -8.48 -9.77 0.76
C GLN A 73 -7.36 -10.82 0.79
N GLU A 74 -7.69 -12.07 1.14
CA GLU A 74 -6.68 -13.13 1.34
C GLU A 74 -5.77 -13.35 0.14
N HIS A 75 -6.30 -13.22 -1.08
CA HIS A 75 -5.54 -13.40 -2.32
C HIS A 75 -4.50 -12.31 -2.57
N TYR A 76 -4.54 -11.17 -1.86
CA TYR A 76 -3.48 -10.16 -1.90
C TYR A 76 -2.17 -10.63 -1.27
N SER A 77 -2.20 -11.73 -0.51
CA SER A 77 -0.99 -12.36 0.04
C SER A 77 -0.17 -13.13 -1.00
N ILE A 78 -0.70 -13.33 -2.21
CA ILE A 78 0.00 -14.04 -3.28
C ILE A 78 1.08 -13.11 -3.83
N PRO A 79 2.37 -13.49 -3.83
CA PRO A 79 3.42 -12.61 -4.32
C PRO A 79 3.34 -12.45 -5.85
N PHE A 80 3.10 -11.24 -6.30
CA PHE A 80 3.22 -10.80 -7.69
C PHE A 80 3.82 -9.38 -7.71
N TRP A 81 4.40 -8.96 -8.85
CA TRP A 81 4.93 -7.60 -8.95
C TRP A 81 3.78 -6.60 -8.94
N SER A 82 3.76 -5.74 -7.92
CA SER A 82 2.83 -4.63 -7.78
C SER A 82 3.48 -3.48 -7.03
N ASN A 83 3.03 -2.26 -7.32
CA ASN A 83 3.35 -1.09 -6.52
C ASN A 83 2.29 -0.90 -5.45
N VAL A 84 2.75 -0.62 -4.23
CA VAL A 84 1.89 -0.25 -3.10
C VAL A 84 2.17 1.19 -2.72
N GLY A 85 1.14 2.02 -2.84
CA GLY A 85 1.16 3.41 -2.39
C GLY A 85 0.41 3.54 -1.07
N CYS A 86 1.02 4.19 -0.09
CA CYS A 86 0.44 4.43 1.24
C CYS A 86 0.47 5.91 1.56
N VAL A 87 -0.68 6.48 1.95
CA VAL A 87 -0.84 7.88 2.34
C VAL A 87 -1.08 8.00 3.84
N SER A 88 -0.35 8.90 4.50
CA SER A 88 -0.57 9.17 5.92
C SER A 88 -1.90 9.89 6.12
N VAL A 89 -2.81 9.25 6.85
CA VAL A 89 -4.15 9.78 7.15
C VAL A 89 -4.08 11.15 7.85
N PRO A 90 -3.31 11.33 8.94
CA PRO A 90 -3.28 12.62 9.64
C PRO A 90 -2.47 13.70 8.91
N ARG A 91 -1.54 13.35 8.02
CA ARG A 91 -0.59 14.33 7.45
C ARG A 91 -0.93 14.76 6.03
N ALA A 92 -1.54 13.89 5.23
CA ALA A 92 -1.80 14.16 3.82
C ALA A 92 -3.29 13.96 3.46
N PRO A 93 -4.23 14.64 4.16
CA PRO A 93 -5.66 14.44 3.95
C PRO A 93 -6.10 14.76 2.52
N THR A 94 -5.52 15.78 1.88
CA THR A 94 -5.83 16.12 0.49
C THR A 94 -5.43 15.02 -0.49
N LEU A 95 -4.27 14.38 -0.28
CA LEU A 95 -3.83 13.27 -1.11
C LEU A 95 -4.69 12.03 -0.84
N LEU A 96 -5.00 11.76 0.42
CA LEU A 96 -5.90 10.68 0.83
C LEU A 96 -7.25 10.80 0.12
N THR A 97 -7.88 11.99 0.15
CA THR A 97 -9.15 12.23 -0.54
C THR A 97 -9.06 11.97 -2.04
N LYS A 98 -7.95 12.35 -2.69
CA LYS A 98 -7.75 12.07 -4.13
C LYS A 98 -7.61 10.58 -4.39
N MET A 99 -6.85 9.84 -3.59
CA MET A 99 -6.70 8.40 -3.75
C MET A 99 -8.00 7.65 -3.48
N GLU A 100 -8.76 8.04 -2.45
CA GLU A 100 -10.10 7.51 -2.20
C GLU A 100 -11.05 7.78 -3.36
N HIS A 101 -11.00 8.97 -3.97
CA HIS A 101 -11.81 9.26 -5.15
C HIS A 101 -11.48 8.35 -6.34
N VAL A 102 -10.20 8.04 -6.57
CA VAL A 102 -9.78 7.08 -7.61
C VAL A 102 -10.21 5.65 -7.24
N PHE A 103 -10.14 5.27 -5.95
CA PHE A 103 -10.64 3.98 -5.48
C PHE A 103 -12.14 3.82 -5.73
N GLN A 104 -12.95 4.83 -5.39
CA GLN A 104 -14.39 4.79 -5.66
C GLN A 104 -14.71 4.70 -7.15
N LYS A 105 -13.95 5.40 -8.00
CA LYS A 105 -14.05 5.25 -9.47
C LYS A 105 -13.68 3.84 -9.93
N THR A 106 -12.61 3.28 -9.37
CA THR A 106 -12.15 1.91 -9.65
C THR A 106 -13.27 0.90 -9.36
N LEU A 107 -13.94 1.04 -8.21
CA LEU A 107 -15.08 0.19 -7.86
C LEU A 107 -16.25 0.38 -8.83
N ALA A 108 -16.60 1.62 -9.17
CA ALA A 108 -17.74 1.91 -10.04
C ALA A 108 -17.58 1.31 -11.45
N THR A 109 -16.37 1.36 -12.03
CA THR A 109 -16.09 0.79 -13.35
C THR A 109 -16.15 -0.74 -13.34
N ASN A 110 -15.64 -1.38 -12.30
CA ASN A 110 -15.62 -2.85 -12.22
C ASN A 110 -16.97 -3.46 -11.79
N VAL A 111 -17.89 -2.67 -11.24
CA VAL A 111 -19.26 -3.14 -10.94
C VAL A 111 -20.17 -3.07 -12.17
N SER A 112 -19.89 -2.19 -13.14
CA SER A 112 -20.69 -2.09 -14.38
C SER A 112 -20.45 -3.20 -15.40
N ASP A 113 -19.41 -4.01 -15.22
CA ASP A 113 -19.05 -5.13 -16.11
C ASP A 113 -19.51 -6.51 -15.57
N LEU A 114 -20.33 -6.52 -14.51
CA LEU A 114 -20.98 -7.69 -13.92
C LEU A 114 -22.51 -7.58 -14.01
#